data_AF-A0A434LIQ5-F1
#
_entry.id   AF-A0A434LIQ5-F1
#
_cell.length_a   1.000
_cell.length_b   1.000
_cell.length_c   1.000
_cell.angle_alpha   90.00
_cell.angle_beta   90.00
_cell.angle_gamma   90.00
#
_symmetry.space_group_name_H-M   'P 1'
#
loop_
_entity.id
_entity.type
_entity.pdbx_description
1 polymer ?
#
loop_
_entity_poly.entity_id
_entity_poly.type
_entity_poly.pdbx_seq_one_letter_code
_entity_poly.pdbx_strand_id
1 'polypeptide(L)'
;MKTALILVAAAALIVGSLAKAEQLGTSRTDLQRHDLGIPGREVVQVRVDLAPGVLAPNHSHPGEEIVYVIEGLLQYQLEGEAAVTLKAGQVLFIP
;
A
#
# COMPACT_ATOMS: atom_id res chain seq x y z
N MET A 1 -10.72 58.76 -19.27
CA MET A 1 -10.96 57.75 -20.34
C MET A 1 -9.61 57.06 -20.55
N LYS A 2 -9.34 55.79 -20.27
CA LYS A 2 -10.16 54.59 -20.09
C LYS A 2 -9.42 53.63 -19.14
N THR A 3 -10.21 53.03 -18.25
CA THR A 3 -10.08 51.72 -17.60
C THR A 3 -9.13 50.69 -18.21
N ALA A 4 -8.42 49.93 -17.36
CA ALA A 4 -8.62 48.47 -17.23
C ALA A 4 -7.76 47.89 -16.09
N LEU A 5 -8.42 47.50 -14.99
CA LEU A 5 -7.92 46.48 -14.06
C LEU A 5 -7.83 45.16 -14.84
N ILE A 6 -6.72 44.43 -14.73
CA ILE A 6 -6.63 43.02 -15.12
C ILE A 6 -6.19 42.23 -13.87
N LEU A 7 -7.17 41.60 -13.24
CA LEU A 7 -7.00 40.44 -12.37
C LEU A 7 -7.11 39.20 -13.24
N VAL A 8 -6.06 38.40 -13.35
CA VAL A 8 -6.19 36.96 -13.64
C VAL A 8 -5.15 36.22 -12.79
N ALA A 9 -5.66 35.52 -11.78
CA ALA A 9 -4.97 34.51 -11.02
C ALA A 9 -4.79 33.23 -11.85
N ALA A 10 -3.64 32.57 -11.72
CA ALA A 10 -3.28 31.17 -12.09
C ALA A 10 -1.84 31.19 -12.65
N ALA A 11 -0.90 30.34 -12.27
CA ALA A 11 -0.99 29.02 -11.70
C ALA A 11 0.23 28.75 -10.82
N ALA A 12 0.02 28.53 -9.52
CA ALA A 12 0.97 27.76 -8.73
C ALA A 12 0.71 26.29 -9.08
N LEU A 13 1.49 25.76 -10.04
CA LEU A 13 1.58 24.33 -10.28
C LEU A 13 2.21 23.69 -9.04
N ILE A 14 1.34 23.29 -8.11
CA ILE A 14 1.68 22.39 -7.02
C ILE A 14 1.92 21.03 -7.69
N VAL A 15 3.17 20.77 -8.08
CA VAL A 15 3.62 19.45 -8.49
C VAL A 15 3.47 18.56 -7.26
N GLY A 16 2.47 17.69 -7.30
CA GLY A 16 2.14 16.79 -6.21
C GLY A 16 3.34 15.93 -5.83
N SER A 17 3.90 16.19 -4.66
CA SER A 17 4.53 15.12 -3.90
C SER A 17 3.39 14.19 -3.48
N LEU A 18 3.30 13.03 -4.13
CA LEU A 18 2.56 11.88 -3.62
C LEU A 18 3.25 11.45 -2.33
N ALA A 19 2.94 12.12 -1.23
CA ALA A 19 3.23 11.60 0.09
C ALA A 19 2.39 10.32 0.25
N LYS A 20 3.05 9.16 0.25
CA LYS A 20 2.48 7.92 0.79
C LYS A 20 2.15 8.25 2.25
N ALA A 21 0.87 8.45 2.57
CA ALA A 21 0.45 8.68 3.93
C ALA A 21 0.71 7.38 4.71
N GLU A 22 1.79 7.35 5.49
CA GLU A 22 1.98 6.30 6.48
C GLU A 22 0.91 6.49 7.54
N GLN A 23 0.05 5.48 7.71
CA GLN A 23 -0.89 5.47 8.82
C GLN A 23 -0.11 5.23 10.11
N LEU A 24 -0.47 5.92 11.19
CA LEU A 24 0.25 5.80 12.47
C LEU A 24 0.42 4.33 12.87
N GLY A 25 1.67 3.86 12.89
CA GLY A 25 2.02 2.49 13.24
C GLY A 25 1.96 1.46 12.11
N THR A 26 1.79 1.87 10.85
CA THR A 26 2.00 1.02 9.67
C THR A 26 3.03 1.65 8.74
N SER A 27 4.06 0.89 8.36
CA SER A 27 5.01 1.31 7.31
C SER A 27 5.10 0.26 6.21
N ARG A 28 5.39 0.73 4.99
CA ARG A 28 5.58 -0.11 3.80
C ARG A 28 6.88 0.27 3.11
N THR A 29 7.79 -0.70 3.03
CA THR A 29 9.03 -0.58 2.26
C THR A 29 8.91 -1.39 0.98
N ASP A 30 9.00 -0.74 -0.17
CA ASP A 30 9.05 -1.43 -1.46
C ASP A 30 10.47 -1.99 -1.65
N LEU A 31 10.61 -3.31 -1.81
CA LEU A 31 11.91 -3.99 -1.86
C LEU A 31 12.40 -4.18 -3.29
N GLN A 32 11.53 -4.70 -4.15
CA GLN A 32 11.80 -4.88 -5.58
C GLN A 32 10.51 -4.88 -6.37
N ARG A 33 10.64 -4.52 -7.66
CA ARG A 33 9.58 -4.58 -8.65
C ARG A 33 10.19 -4.97 -9.99
N HIS A 34 9.59 -5.96 -10.66
CA HIS A 34 10.04 -6.43 -11.95
C HIS A 34 8.87 -6.87 -12.82
N ASP A 35 8.98 -6.66 -14.13
CA ASP A 35 8.12 -7.36 -15.08
C ASP A 35 8.40 -8.86 -15.01
N LEU A 36 7.34 -9.66 -15.08
CA LEU A 36 7.45 -11.11 -15.21
C LEU A 36 7.63 -11.49 -16.68
N GLY A 37 8.05 -12.73 -16.93
CA GLY A 37 8.15 -13.26 -18.30
C GLY A 37 6.82 -13.37 -19.04
N ILE A 38 5.69 -13.12 -18.36
CA ILE A 38 4.35 -13.07 -18.95
C ILE A 38 4.02 -11.60 -19.25
N PRO A 39 3.71 -11.23 -20.51
CA PRO A 39 3.41 -9.86 -20.87
C PRO A 39 2.27 -9.26 -20.02
N GLY A 40 2.49 -8.05 -19.51
CA GLY A 40 1.50 -7.31 -18.72
C GLY A 40 1.35 -7.80 -17.28
N ARG A 41 2.24 -8.66 -16.79
CA ARG A 41 2.30 -9.08 -15.38
C ARG A 41 3.59 -8.57 -14.74
N GLU A 42 3.48 -8.08 -13.52
CA GLU A 42 4.63 -7.69 -12.70
C GLU A 42 4.66 -8.47 -11.39
N VAL A 43 5.83 -8.50 -10.76
CA VAL A 43 5.99 -8.89 -9.36
C VAL A 43 6.43 -7.67 -8.57
N VAL A 44 5.80 -7.47 -7.42
CA VAL A 44 6.19 -6.45 -6.44
C VAL A 44 6.42 -7.16 -5.11
N GLN A 45 7.60 -6.98 -4.53
CA GLN A 45 7.89 -7.45 -3.18
C GLN A 45 7.95 -6.25 -2.25
N VAL A 46 7.22 -6.33 -1.13
CA VAL A 46 7.21 -5.29 -0.10
C VAL A 46 7.43 -5.90 1.27
N ARG A 47 8.01 -5.12 2.17
CA ARG A 47 7.98 -5.36 3.62
C ARG A 47 6.92 -4.45 4.22
N VAL A 48 6.01 -5.02 5.00
CA VAL A 48 5.03 -4.28 5.77
C VAL A 48 5.34 -4.48 7.25
N ASP A 49 5.48 -3.38 7.98
CA ASP A 49 5.64 -3.39 9.43
C ASP A 49 4.36 -2.83 10.06
N LEU A 50 3.84 -3.54 11.06
CA LEU A 50 2.66 -3.17 11.82
C LEU A 50 3.06 -3.07 13.29
N ALA A 51 2.84 -1.92 13.90
CA ALA A 51 3.03 -1.75 15.34
C ALA A 51 1.99 -2.59 16.09
N PRO A 52 2.29 -3.02 17.34
CA PRO A 52 1.37 -3.85 18.11
C PRO A 52 -0.03 -3.22 18.24
N GLY A 53 -1.06 -4.00 17.92
CA GLY A 53 -2.46 -3.58 18.01
C GLY A 53 -2.96 -2.70 16.85
N VAL A 54 -2.11 -2.40 15.86
CA VAL A 54 -2.53 -1.68 14.67
C VAL A 54 -3.33 -2.59 13.74
N LEU A 55 -4.46 -2.07 13.26
CA LEU A 55 -5.28 -2.70 12.23
C LEU A 55 -4.99 -2.03 10.88
N ALA A 56 -4.55 -2.81 9.90
CA ALA A 56 -4.50 -2.35 8.52
C ALA A 56 -5.94 -2.34 7.93
N PRO A 57 -6.38 -1.25 7.29
CA PRO A 57 -7.70 -1.21 6.66
C PRO A 57 -7.85 -2.27 5.56
N ASN A 58 -9.07 -2.76 5.37
CA ASN A 58 -9.39 -3.64 4.25
C ASN A 58 -9.10 -2.94 2.91
N HIS A 59 -8.48 -3.66 1.99
CA HIS A 59 -8.15 -3.19 0.65
C HIS A 59 -7.99 -4.39 -0.30
N SER A 60 -7.84 -4.11 -1.59
CA SER A 60 -7.56 -5.10 -2.62
C SER A 60 -6.58 -4.54 -3.66
N HIS A 61 -5.93 -5.44 -4.39
CA HIS A 61 -5.07 -5.12 -5.52
C HIS A 61 -5.18 -6.21 -6.59
N PRO A 62 -4.78 -5.94 -7.85
CA PRO A 62 -4.83 -6.95 -8.90
C PRO A 62 -3.75 -8.02 -8.74
N GLY A 63 -4.15 -9.29 -8.82
CA GLY A 63 -3.25 -10.44 -8.77
C GLY A 63 -3.18 -11.08 -7.39
N GLU A 64 -2.45 -12.18 -7.31
CA GLU A 64 -2.34 -12.97 -6.08
C GLU A 64 -1.30 -12.37 -5.13
N GLU A 65 -1.54 -12.45 -3.82
CA GLU A 65 -0.57 -12.05 -2.79
C GLU A 65 -0.08 -13.26 -1.99
N ILE A 66 1.23 -13.27 -1.73
CA ILE A 66 1.89 -14.28 -0.91
C ILE A 66 2.54 -13.56 0.26
N VAL A 67 2.16 -13.95 1.47
CA VAL A 67 2.66 -13.38 2.72
C VAL A 67 3.53 -14.40 3.43
N TYR A 68 4.68 -13.95 3.93
CA TYR A 68 5.53 -14.68 4.87
C TYR A 68 5.72 -13.82 6.12
N VAL A 69 5.37 -14.35 7.29
CA VAL A 69 5.53 -13.62 8.54
C VAL A 69 6.98 -13.68 9.00
N ILE A 70 7.65 -12.54 9.02
CA ILE A 70 9.06 -12.43 9.44
C ILE A 70 9.16 -12.48 10.98
N GLU A 71 8.32 -11.74 11.68
CA GLU A 71 8.34 -11.59 13.13
C GLU A 71 6.93 -11.30 13.68
N GLY A 72 6.68 -11.65 14.94
CA GLY A 72 5.48 -11.28 15.67
C GLY A 72 4.28 -12.20 15.44
N LEU A 73 3.08 -11.65 15.65
CA LEU A 73 1.79 -12.29 15.45
C LEU A 73 0.95 -11.44 14.49
N LEU A 74 0.44 -12.05 13.44
CA LEU A 74 -0.47 -11.42 12.48
C LEU A 74 -1.83 -12.11 12.57
N GLN A 75 -2.85 -11.39 13.00
CA GLN A 75 -4.23 -11.82 12.78
C GLN A 75 -4.67 -11.33 11.40
N TYR A 76 -5.18 -12.24 10.58
CA TYR A 76 -5.66 -11.94 9.23
C TYR A 76 -7.05 -12.52 9.02
N GLN A 77 -7.89 -11.81 8.29
CA GLN A 77 -9.19 -12.28 7.86
C GLN A 77 -9.39 -11.97 6.37
N LEU A 78 -9.54 -13.03 5.57
CA LEU A 78 -10.03 -12.89 4.20
C LEU A 78 -11.56 -12.74 4.25
N GLU A 79 -12.12 -11.93 3.35
CA GLU A 79 -13.56 -11.74 3.28
C GLU A 79 -14.28 -13.09 3.07
N GLY A 80 -15.30 -13.35 3.90
CA GLY A 80 -16.05 -14.60 3.87
C GLY A 80 -15.41 -15.77 4.63
N GLU A 81 -14.17 -15.63 5.11
CA GLU A 81 -13.43 -16.68 5.81
C GLU A 81 -13.29 -16.41 7.32
N ALA A 82 -12.98 -17.47 8.07
CA ALA A 82 -12.64 -17.35 9.47
C ALA A 82 -11.26 -16.69 9.64
N ALA A 83 -11.11 -15.86 10.67
CA ALA A 83 -9.84 -15.24 10.98
C ALA A 83 -8.78 -16.29 11.37
N VAL A 84 -7.56 -16.10 10.88
CA VAL A 84 -6.38 -16.91 11.22
C VAL A 84 -5.38 -16.08 12.01
N THR A 85 -4.58 -16.73 12.86
CA THR A 85 -3.43 -16.10 13.52
C THR A 85 -2.15 -16.78 13.07
N LEU A 86 -1.27 -16.00 12.48
CA LEU A 86 0.00 -16.43 11.90
C LEU A 86 1.15 -15.95 12.81
N LYS A 87 2.19 -16.77 12.92
CA LYS A 87 3.43 -16.52 13.65
C LYS A 87 4.60 -16.47 12.68
N ALA A 88 5.75 -15.99 13.16
CA ALA A 88 7.01 -16.03 12.41
C ALA A 88 7.25 -17.39 11.74
N GLY A 89 7.61 -17.37 10.45
CA GLY A 89 7.83 -18.56 9.63
C GLY A 89 6.57 -19.13 8.95
N GLN A 90 5.37 -18.66 9.31
CA GLN A 90 4.13 -19.08 8.65
C GLN A 90 3.82 -18.23 7.42
N VAL A 91 3.02 -18.81 6.53
CA VAL A 91 2.67 -18.23 5.23
C VAL A 91 1.16 -18.11 5.07
N LEU A 92 0.75 -17.19 4.20
CA LEU A 92 -0.63 -17.00 3.77
C LEU A 92 -0.66 -16.71 2.27
N PHE A 93 -1.65 -17.26 1.59
CA PHE A 93 -1.95 -16.97 0.19
C PHE A 93 -3.30 -16.25 0.12
N ILE A 94 -3.34 -15.16 -0.64
CA ILE A 94 -4.54 -14.34 -0.87
C ILE A 94 -4.84 -14.40 -2.37
N PRO A 95 -6.00 -14.95 -2.78
CA PRO A 95 -6.34 -15.17 -4.18
C PRO A 95 -6.78 -13.90 -4.92
#